data_AF-A0A7S1KM05-F1
#
_entry.id   AF-A0A7S1KM05-F1
#
_cell.length_a   1.000
_cell.length_b   1.000
_cell.length_c   1.000
_cell.angle_alpha   90.00
_cell.angle_beta   90.00
_cell.angle_gamma   90.00
#
_symmetry.space_group_name_H-M   'P 1'
#
loop_
_entity.id
_entity.type
_entity.pdbx_description
1 polymer ?
#
loop_
_entity_poly.entity_id
_entity_poly.type
_entity_poly.pdbx_seq_one_letter_code
_entity_poly.pdbx_strand_id
1 'polypeptide(L)'
;GFATAYATLKLPQIARTHIFVPKNASSSKIQRIEKCVEQSEKRISMQKFGDNCLETELEAKRRATENNGVYVSPYNDERVLCGQGTIGMELSEQFQSVLGKDSKGFDAVFVSVGGGGMIS
;
A
#
# COMPACT_ATOMS: atom_id res chain seq x y z
N GLY A 1 -1.05 4.32 -3.03
CA GLY A 1 -2.11 5.35 -3.15
C GLY A 1 -2.90 5.46 -1.86
N PHE A 2 -4.14 4.97 -1.84
CA PHE A 2 -5.02 5.07 -0.65
C PHE A 2 -4.41 4.49 0.63
N ALA A 3 -3.87 3.26 0.60
CA ALA A 3 -3.27 2.64 1.79
C ALA A 3 -2.13 3.47 2.39
N THR A 4 -1.25 4.01 1.54
CA THR A 4 -0.16 4.91 1.95
C THR A 4 -0.69 6.22 2.56
N ALA A 5 -1.77 6.78 1.99
CA ALA A 5 -2.45 7.95 2.53
C ALA A 5 -2.99 7.65 3.94
N TYR A 6 -3.70 6.53 4.07
CA TYR A 6 -4.29 6.11 5.34
C TYR A 6 -3.21 5.85 6.41
N ALA A 7 -2.11 5.18 6.04
CA ALA A 7 -0.98 4.97 6.95
C ALA A 7 -0.41 6.30 7.48
N THR A 8 -0.34 7.32 6.63
CA THR A 8 0.11 8.66 7.04
C THR A 8 -0.79 9.27 8.12
N LEU A 9 -2.10 9.02 8.09
CA LEU A 9 -3.02 9.46 9.14
C LEU A 9 -2.82 8.74 10.48
N LYS A 10 -2.25 7.52 10.45
CA LYS A 10 -1.99 6.70 11.65
C LYS A 10 -0.59 6.90 12.23
N LEU A 11 0.35 7.37 11.42
CA LEU A 11 1.71 7.64 11.85
C LEU A 11 1.81 8.98 12.61
N PRO A 12 2.86 9.17 13.44
CA PRO A 12 3.11 10.43 14.13
C PRO A 12 3.10 11.64 13.17
N GLN A 13 2.76 12.82 13.69
CA GLN A 13 2.51 14.09 12.97
C GLN A 13 3.66 14.57 12.04
N ILE A 14 4.82 13.92 12.06
CA ILE A 14 5.98 14.25 11.23
C ILE A 14 5.91 13.67 9.81
N ALA A 15 5.13 12.61 9.59
CA ALA A 15 5.07 11.95 8.29
C ALA A 15 4.25 12.77 7.27
N ARG A 16 4.85 13.05 6.10
CA ARG A 16 4.21 13.70 4.95
C ARG A 16 4.27 12.81 3.72
N THR A 17 3.20 12.81 2.94
CA THR A 17 3.05 11.92 1.77
C THR A 17 2.53 12.69 0.56
N HIS A 18 3.19 12.47 -0.58
CA HIS A 18 2.76 12.99 -1.87
C HIS A 18 2.31 11.82 -2.75
N ILE A 19 1.05 11.85 -3.19
CA ILE A 19 0.43 10.77 -3.96
C ILE A 19 0.29 11.19 -5.41
N PHE A 20 0.88 10.41 -6.31
CA PHE A 20 0.68 10.57 -7.74
C PHE A 20 -0.39 9.59 -8.23
N VAL A 21 -1.31 10.07 -9.05
CA VAL A 21 -2.33 9.26 -9.72
C VAL A 21 -2.38 9.59 -11.22
N PRO A 22 -2.71 8.63 -12.10
CA PRO A 22 -2.95 8.92 -13.52
C PRO A 22 -4.09 9.94 -13.70
N LYS A 23 -4.04 10.74 -14.78
CA LYS A 23 -5.12 11.71 -15.08
C LYS A 23 -6.48 11.05 -15.27
N ASN A 24 -6.50 9.82 -15.80
CA ASN A 24 -7.69 9.00 -16.05
C ASN A 24 -8.06 8.06 -14.89
N ALA A 25 -7.49 8.25 -13.69
CA ALA A 25 -7.85 7.44 -12.53
C ALA A 25 -9.35 7.54 -12.19
N SER A 26 -9.97 6.42 -11.84
CA SER A 26 -11.41 6.36 -11.54
C SER A 26 -11.79 7.26 -10.37
N SER A 27 -12.96 7.89 -10.44
CA SER A 27 -13.50 8.76 -9.40
C SER A 27 -13.56 8.07 -8.03
N SER A 28 -13.95 6.80 -7.99
CA SER A 28 -14.00 5.99 -6.77
C SER A 28 -12.66 5.83 -6.07
N LYS A 29 -11.55 5.74 -6.81
CA LYS A 29 -10.19 5.64 -6.24
C LYS A 29 -9.72 7.00 -5.73
N ILE A 30 -10.01 8.06 -6.50
CA ILE A 30 -9.65 9.44 -6.18
C ILE A 30 -10.34 9.90 -4.88
N GLN A 31 -11.66 9.71 -4.77
CA GLN A 31 -12.45 10.15 -3.61
C GLN A 31 -11.92 9.57 -2.28
N ARG A 32 -11.43 8.32 -2.29
CA ARG A 32 -10.86 7.70 -1.09
C ARG A 32 -9.57 8.39 -0.65
N ILE A 33 -8.75 8.85 -1.59
CA ILE A 33 -7.51 9.58 -1.30
C ILE A 33 -7.83 11.02 -0.86
N GLU A 34 -8.79 11.68 -1.52
CA GLU A 34 -9.23 13.05 -1.17
C GLU A 34 -9.69 13.15 0.28
N LYS A 35 -10.50 12.18 0.75
CA LYS A 35 -10.89 12.11 2.17
C LYS A 35 -9.69 12.04 3.12
N CYS A 36 -8.62 11.33 2.73
CA CYS A 36 -7.40 11.30 3.54
C CYS A 36 -6.66 12.65 3.48
N VAL A 37 -6.63 13.31 2.32
CA VAL A 37 -6.01 14.65 2.16
C VAL A 37 -6.70 15.66 3.09
N GLU A 38 -8.03 15.71 3.08
CA GLU A 38 -8.85 16.61 3.92
C GLU A 38 -8.56 16.42 5.42
N GLN A 39 -8.42 15.17 5.87
CA GLN A 39 -8.17 14.83 7.28
C GLN A 39 -6.72 15.03 7.72
N SER A 40 -5.80 15.31 6.80
CA SER A 40 -4.36 15.22 7.07
C SER A 40 -3.70 16.50 7.58
N GLU A 41 -4.44 17.60 7.74
CA GLU A 41 -3.87 18.91 8.11
C GLU A 41 -2.67 19.30 7.21
N LYS A 42 -2.81 19.11 5.89
CA LYS A 42 -1.77 19.35 4.85
C LYS A 42 -0.58 18.38 4.85
N ARG A 43 -0.62 17.28 5.60
CA ARG A 43 0.44 16.26 5.55
C ARG A 43 0.37 15.37 4.32
N ILE A 44 -0.81 15.23 3.72
CA ILE A 44 -1.01 14.45 2.49
C ILE A 44 -1.37 15.41 1.37
N SER A 45 -0.77 15.22 0.20
CA SER A 45 -1.20 15.88 -1.04
C SER A 45 -1.32 14.87 -2.17
N MET A 46 -2.11 15.23 -3.18
CA MET A 46 -2.33 14.39 -4.36
C MET A 46 -2.14 15.21 -5.63
N GLN A 47 -1.44 14.63 -6.59
CA GLN A 47 -1.19 15.22 -7.90
C GLN A 47 -1.57 14.23 -9.00
N LYS A 48 -2.29 14.71 -10.02
CA LYS A 48 -2.54 13.94 -11.23
C LYS A 48 -1.36 14.10 -12.19
N PHE A 49 -0.80 13.00 -12.66
CA PHE A 49 0.32 13.02 -13.61
C PHE A 49 0.32 11.76 -14.49
N GLY A 50 0.65 11.93 -15.77
CA GLY A 50 0.71 10.84 -16.75
C GLY A 50 -0.66 10.32 -17.16
N ASP A 51 -0.68 9.58 -18.25
CA ASP A 51 -1.90 9.02 -18.83
C ASP A 51 -2.03 7.50 -18.54
N ASN A 52 -0.98 6.90 -17.98
CA ASN A 52 -0.93 5.50 -17.55
C ASN A 52 -0.13 5.34 -16.25
N CYS A 53 -0.23 4.15 -15.65
CA CYS A 53 0.42 3.84 -14.37
C CYS A 53 1.95 3.95 -14.40
N LEU A 54 2.59 3.59 -15.53
CA LEU A 54 4.04 3.61 -15.65
C LEU A 54 4.59 5.04 -15.62
N GLU A 55 3.99 5.95 -16.39
CA GLU A 55 4.35 7.37 -16.37
C GLU A 55 4.18 7.98 -14.98
N THR A 56 3.05 7.70 -14.33
CA THR A 56 2.78 8.17 -12.96
C THR A 56 3.82 7.63 -11.97
N GLU A 57 4.22 6.36 -12.10
CA GLU A 57 5.21 5.72 -11.23
C GLU A 57 6.60 6.33 -11.42
N LEU A 58 7.03 6.51 -12.68
CA LEU A 58 8.33 7.11 -13.00
C LEU A 58 8.43 8.53 -12.45
N GLU A 59 7.35 9.31 -12.58
CA GLU A 59 7.29 10.65 -11.99
C GLU A 59 7.35 10.62 -10.46
N ALA A 60 6.62 9.71 -9.81
CA ALA A 60 6.68 9.57 -8.36
C ALA A 60 8.10 9.24 -7.87
N LYS A 61 8.84 8.36 -8.58
CA LYS A 61 10.24 8.03 -8.30
C LYS A 61 11.17 9.23 -8.52
N ARG A 62 10.99 9.95 -9.63
CA ARG A 62 11.77 11.17 -9.92
C ARG A 62 11.56 12.21 -8.82
N ARG A 63 10.31 12.49 -8.45
CA ARG A 63 9.94 13.45 -7.40
C ARG A 63 10.42 13.02 -6.02
N ALA A 64 10.42 11.73 -5.70
CA ALA A 64 11.03 11.23 -4.48
C ALA A 64 12.53 11.54 -4.46
N THR A 65 13.24 11.26 -5.55
CA THR A 65 14.69 11.54 -5.67
C THR A 65 15.00 13.03 -5.51
N GLU A 66 14.28 13.90 -6.22
CA GLU A 66 14.51 15.35 -6.21
C GLU A 66 14.25 16.01 -4.85
N ASN A 67 13.27 15.50 -4.11
CA ASN A 67 12.89 16.07 -2.82
C ASN A 67 13.53 15.32 -1.63
N ASN A 68 14.52 14.46 -1.89
CA ASN A 68 15.15 13.60 -0.88
C ASN A 68 14.13 12.80 -0.05
N GLY A 69 13.08 12.32 -0.71
CA GLY A 69 11.99 11.54 -0.15
C GLY A 69 12.14 10.04 -0.46
N VAL A 70 11.34 9.23 0.23
CA VAL A 70 11.29 7.78 0.01
C VAL A 70 10.14 7.45 -0.94
N TYR A 71 10.45 6.76 -2.04
CA TYR A 71 9.42 6.17 -2.88
C TYR A 71 8.89 4.90 -2.21
N VAL A 72 7.57 4.86 -1.96
CA VAL A 72 6.92 3.67 -1.38
C VAL A 72 6.40 2.79 -2.52
N SER A 73 7.10 1.67 -2.75
CA SER A 73 6.71 0.67 -3.73
C SER A 73 5.37 0.02 -3.36
N PRO A 74 4.49 -0.28 -4.33
CA PRO A 74 3.25 -1.01 -4.06
C PRO A 74 3.45 -2.52 -3.83
N TYR A 75 4.61 -3.10 -4.19
CA TYR A 75 4.89 -4.54 -4.06
C TYR A 75 6.38 -4.89 -4.13
N ASN A 76 7.16 -4.17 -4.96
CA ASN A 76 8.58 -4.47 -5.19
C ASN A 76 9.46 -3.75 -4.16
N ASP A 77 9.31 -4.11 -2.89
CA ASP A 77 10.12 -3.63 -1.75
C ASP A 77 10.05 -4.66 -0.63
N GLU A 78 11.19 -5.00 -0.05
CA GLU A 78 11.31 -6.05 0.98
C GLU A 78 10.41 -5.78 2.19
N ARG A 79 10.30 -4.53 2.65
CA ARG A 79 9.47 -4.21 3.82
C ARG A 79 7.99 -4.33 3.51
N VAL A 80 7.60 -4.02 2.27
CA VAL A 80 6.23 -4.23 1.79
C VAL A 80 5.91 -5.71 1.76
N LEU A 81 6.80 -6.55 1.23
CA LEU A 81 6.66 -8.01 1.23
C LEU A 81 6.52 -8.56 2.65
N CYS A 82 7.45 -8.22 3.55
CA CYS A 82 7.39 -8.64 4.95
C CYS A 82 6.08 -8.20 5.64
N GLY A 83 5.59 -6.99 5.34
CA GLY A 83 4.33 -6.48 5.86
C GLY A 83 3.11 -7.27 5.36
N GLN A 84 3.10 -7.77 4.12
CA GLN A 84 2.03 -8.65 3.64
C GLN A 84 2.12 -10.05 4.25
N GLY A 85 3.34 -10.54 4.50
CA GLY A 85 3.58 -11.86 5.10
C GLY A 85 2.95 -12.05 6.48
N THR A 86 2.60 -10.97 7.20
CA THR A 86 1.86 -11.07 8.47
C THR A 86 0.50 -11.74 8.30
N ILE A 87 -0.11 -11.67 7.12
CA ILE A 87 -1.35 -12.38 6.80
C ILE A 87 -1.17 -13.90 7.00
N GLY A 88 -0.03 -14.46 6.58
CA GLY A 88 0.27 -15.89 6.75
C GLY A 88 0.41 -16.28 8.23
N MET A 89 1.06 -15.43 9.03
CA MET A 89 1.17 -15.60 10.48
C MET A 89 -0.22 -15.61 11.13
N GLU A 90 -1.03 -14.58 10.84
CA GLU A 90 -2.40 -14.44 11.37
C GLU A 90 -3.29 -15.63 10.99
N LEU A 91 -3.22 -16.11 9.73
CA LEU A 91 -3.95 -17.28 9.28
C LEU A 91 -3.55 -18.55 10.04
N SER A 92 -2.25 -18.78 10.24
CA SER A 92 -1.76 -19.93 10.99
C SER A 92 -2.21 -19.89 12.45
N GLU A 93 -2.13 -18.74 13.10
CA GLU A 93 -2.60 -18.54 14.48
C GLU A 93 -4.10 -18.78 14.62
N GLN A 94 -4.90 -18.21 13.71
CA GLN A 94 -6.35 -18.37 13.70
C GLN A 94 -6.75 -19.84 13.49
N PHE A 95 -6.08 -20.55 12.57
CA PHE A 95 -6.39 -21.96 12.30
C PHE A 95 -6.06 -22.87 13.49
N GLN A 96 -4.88 -22.69 14.10
CA GLN A 96 -4.50 -23.43 15.30
C GLN A 96 -5.47 -23.17 16.47
N SER A 97 -6.02 -21.95 16.58
CA SER A 97 -7.00 -21.62 17.63
C SER A 97 -8.31 -22.40 17.49
N VAL A 98 -8.69 -22.79 16.26
CA VAL A 98 -9.93 -23.52 15.98
C VAL A 98 -9.74 -25.04 16.02
N LEU A 99 -8.61 -25.54 15.51
CA LEU A 99 -8.39 -26.98 15.26
C LEU A 99 -7.37 -27.64 16.19
N GLY A 100 -6.75 -26.86 17.08
CA GLY A 100 -5.69 -27.33 17.98
C GLY A 100 -4.29 -27.28 17.35
N LYS A 101 -3.27 -27.21 18.20
CA LYS A 101 -1.86 -27.04 17.80
C LYS A 101 -1.29 -28.23 17.01
N ASP A 102 -1.89 -29.40 17.15
CA ASP A 102 -1.46 -30.64 16.47
C ASP A 102 -2.10 -30.81 15.08
N SER A 103 -2.89 -29.82 14.63
CA SER A 103 -3.49 -29.83 13.30
C SER A 103 -2.42 -29.80 12.20
N LYS A 104 -2.66 -30.52 11.10
CA LYS A 104 -1.74 -30.61 9.95
C LYS A 104 -1.57 -29.30 9.17
N GLY A 105 -2.29 -28.25 9.55
CA GLY A 105 -2.32 -26.97 8.82
C GLY A 105 -3.30 -26.98 7.66
N PHE A 106 -3.12 -26.04 6.74
CA PHE A 106 -3.95 -25.92 5.54
C PHE A 106 -3.47 -26.90 4.45
N ASP A 107 -4.41 -27.55 3.76
CA ASP A 107 -4.08 -28.32 2.55
C ASP A 107 -3.75 -27.40 1.36
N ALA A 108 -4.42 -26.24 1.30
CA ALA A 108 -4.21 -25.24 0.26
C ALA A 108 -4.61 -23.84 0.74
N VAL A 109 -3.92 -22.82 0.21
CA VAL A 109 -4.26 -21.40 0.38
C VAL A 109 -4.32 -20.76 -1.00
N PHE A 110 -5.43 -20.05 -1.29
CA PHE A 110 -5.63 -19.35 -2.55
C PHE A 110 -5.39 -17.85 -2.36
N VAL A 111 -4.47 -17.28 -3.15
CA VAL A 111 -4.06 -15.87 -3.04
C VAL A 111 -4.28 -15.18 -4.39
N SER A 112 -4.91 -14.00 -4.38
CA SER A 112 -5.01 -13.18 -5.59
C SER A 112 -3.66 -12.57 -5.95
N VAL A 113 -3.24 -12.69 -7.22
CA VAL A 113 -1.94 -12.20 -7.67
C VAL A 113 -2.12 -10.98 -8.60
N GLY A 114 -1.68 -9.81 -8.11
CA GLY A 114 -1.44 -8.62 -8.93
C GLY A 114 0.05 -8.50 -9.25
N GLY A 115 0.74 -7.56 -8.59
CA GLY A 115 2.20 -7.41 -8.69
C GLY A 115 3.02 -8.44 -7.88
N GLY A 116 2.39 -9.48 -7.34
CA GLY A 116 3.07 -10.57 -6.63
C GLY A 116 3.39 -10.34 -5.15
N GLY A 117 3.28 -9.11 -4.63
CA GLY A 117 3.77 -8.81 -3.28
C GLY A 117 3.07 -9.52 -2.12
N MET A 118 1.86 -10.05 -2.32
CA MET A 118 1.11 -10.79 -1.28
C MET A 118 1.46 -12.29 -1.22
N ILE A 119 1.89 -12.88 -2.35
CA ILE A 119 2.19 -14.31 -2.43
C ILE A 119 3.67 -14.62 -2.18
N SER A 120 4.53 -13.60 -2.22
CA SER A 120 5.99 -13.73 -2.18
C SER A 120 6.56 -13.65 -0.78
#